data_AF-A0A317Z578-F1
#
_entry.id   AF-A0A317Z578-F1
#
_cell.length_a   1.000
_cell.length_b   1.000
_cell.length_c   1.000
_cell.angle_alpha   90.00
_cell.angle_beta   90.00
_cell.angle_gamma   90.00
#
_symmetry.space_group_name_H-M   'P 1'
#
loop_
_entity.id
_entity.type
_entity.pdbx_description
1 polymer ?
#
loop_
_entity_poly.entity_id
_entity_poly.type
_entity_poly.pdbx_seq_one_letter_code
_entity_poly.pdbx_strand_id
1 'polypeptide(L)'
;MLRLNPYRIGLRTIKTAVGMALGVIIAQLLGLDNYASSAILVVLCIKDTKIHSVHAIISRFISCLIAIGFGWAIFPLLGQHAWVLGLIVLFFIPVTVMINMQEGVVTSIVILLHFFNADVID
;
A
#
# COMPACT_ATOMS: atom_id res chain seq x y z
N MET A 1 -4.75 -43.29 -8.41
CA MET A 1 -3.72 -42.46 -9.07
C MET A 1 -4.07 -40.98 -8.87
N LEU A 2 -3.70 -40.40 -7.73
CA LEU A 2 -3.81 -38.95 -7.53
C LEU A 2 -2.56 -38.30 -8.14
N ARG A 3 -2.66 -37.88 -9.40
CA ARG A 3 -1.69 -36.95 -9.99
C ARG A 3 -1.88 -35.58 -9.33
N LEU A 4 -1.25 -35.40 -8.17
CA LEU A 4 -1.00 -34.07 -7.64
C LEU A 4 -0.08 -33.38 -8.64
N ASN A 5 -0.65 -32.51 -9.47
CA ASN A 5 0.08 -31.63 -10.35
C ASN A 5 1.13 -30.93 -9.49
N PRO A 6 2.44 -30.98 -9.80
CA PRO A 6 3.44 -30.35 -8.96
C PRO A 6 3.34 -28.84 -9.20
N TYR A 7 2.40 -28.19 -8.51
CA TYR A 7 2.47 -26.76 -8.27
C TYR A 7 3.78 -26.57 -7.51
N ARG A 8 4.86 -26.25 -8.25
CA ARG A 8 6.05 -25.68 -7.66
C ARG A 8 5.60 -24.35 -7.07
N ILE A 9 5.12 -24.39 -5.82
CA ILE A 9 4.99 -23.24 -4.94
C ILE A 9 6.39 -22.63 -4.94
N GLY A 10 6.57 -21.64 -5.82
CA GLY A 10 7.89 -21.18 -6.21
C GLY A 10 8.55 -20.47 -5.04
N LEU A 11 9.86 -20.22 -5.18
CA LEU A 11 10.64 -19.39 -4.24
C LEU A 11 9.96 -18.05 -3.92
N ARG A 12 9.07 -17.57 -4.80
CA ARG A 12 8.26 -16.36 -4.65
C ARG A 12 7.25 -16.43 -3.50
N THR A 13 6.52 -17.54 -3.34
CA THR A 13 5.52 -17.68 -2.28
C THR A 13 6.20 -17.68 -0.92
N ILE A 14 7.35 -18.35 -0.82
CA ILE A 14 8.19 -18.35 0.39
C ILE A 14 8.72 -16.93 0.67
N LYS A 15 9.28 -16.24 -0.33
CA LYS A 15 9.75 -14.86 -0.16
C LYS A 15 8.65 -13.91 0.30
N THR A 16 7.42 -14.10 -0.18
CA THR A 16 6.27 -13.28 0.20
C THR A 16 5.83 -13.55 1.63
N ALA A 17 5.66 -14.82 2.01
CA ALA A 17 5.29 -15.20 3.36
C ALA A 17 6.35 -14.79 4.40
N VAL A 18 7.63 -15.03 4.10
CA VAL A 18 8.75 -14.63 4.97
C VAL A 18 8.87 -13.13 5.06
N GLY A 19 8.80 -12.41 3.94
CA GLY A 19 8.87 -10.94 3.93
C GLY A 19 7.75 -10.31 4.77
N MET A 20 6.52 -10.77 4.57
CA MET A 20 5.35 -10.32 5.33
C MET A 20 5.52 -10.56 6.84
N ALA A 21 5.89 -11.78 7.23
CA ALA A 21 6.08 -12.15 8.63
C ALA A 21 7.19 -11.30 9.28
N LEU A 22 8.33 -11.14 8.61
CA LEU A 22 9.41 -10.28 9.08
C LEU A 22 8.98 -8.82 9.20
N GLY A 23 8.20 -8.30 8.24
CA GLY A 23 7.68 -6.93 8.29
C GLY A 23 6.78 -6.67 9.49
N VAL A 24 5.94 -7.65 9.87
CA VAL A 24 5.10 -7.57 11.07
C VAL A 24 5.96 -7.64 12.33
N ILE A 25 6.88 -8.61 12.42
CA ILE A 25 7.75 -8.76 13.59
C ILE A 25 8.56 -7.49 13.83
N ILE A 26 9.15 -6.92 12.78
CA ILE A 26 9.93 -5.68 12.88
C ILE A 26 9.04 -4.51 13.31
N ALA A 27 7.84 -4.38 12.75
CA ALA A 27 6.90 -3.33 13.14
C ALA A 27 6.47 -3.44 14.62
N GLN A 28 6.25 -4.66 15.11
CA GLN A 28 5.91 -4.92 16.51
C GLN A 28 7.09 -4.62 17.44
N LEU A 29 8.31 -4.99 17.07
CA LEU A 29 9.52 -4.68 17.85
C LEU A 29 9.77 -3.17 17.96
N LEU A 30 9.40 -2.41 16.92
CA LEU A 30 9.47 -0.95 16.92
C LEU A 30 8.29 -0.28 17.65
N GLY A 31 7.28 -1.04 18.10
CA GLY A 31 6.12 -0.52 18.80
C GLY A 31 5.16 0.29 17.92
N LEU A 32 5.11 0.05 16.60
CA LEU A 32 4.17 0.73 15.71
C LEU A 32 2.75 0.19 15.90
N ASP A 33 1.75 1.07 16.06
CA ASP A 33 0.34 0.70 16.23
C ASP A 33 -0.24 -0.02 14.99
N ASN A 34 0.23 0.34 13.80
CA ASN A 34 -0.29 -0.15 12.52
C ASN A 34 0.58 -1.26 11.88
N TYR A 35 0.88 -2.32 12.64
CA TYR A 35 1.66 -3.47 12.16
C TYR A 35 1.01 -4.23 11.00
N ALA A 36 -0.33 -4.27 10.92
CA ALA A 36 -1.05 -4.92 9.82
C ALA A 36 -0.67 -4.34 8.44
N SER A 37 -0.36 -3.06 8.43
CA SER A 37 -0.17 -2.29 7.21
C SER A 37 1.24 -2.39 6.68
N SER A 38 2.21 -2.56 7.58
CA SER A 38 3.55 -3.04 7.24
C SER A 38 3.46 -4.35 6.43
N ALA A 39 2.66 -5.31 6.90
CA ALA A 39 2.46 -6.60 6.22
C ALA A 39 1.94 -6.42 4.78
N ILE A 40 0.88 -5.62 4.63
CA ILE A 40 0.25 -5.35 3.32
C ILE A 40 1.23 -4.64 2.39
N LEU A 41 1.93 -3.60 2.87
CA LEU A 41 2.91 -2.86 2.08
C LEU A 41 4.06 -3.76 1.61
N VAL A 42 4.57 -4.66 2.47
CA VAL A 42 5.63 -5.61 2.09
C VAL A 42 5.17 -6.55 0.99
N VAL A 43 3.99 -7.16 1.13
CA VAL A 43 3.45 -8.05 0.09
C VAL A 43 3.26 -7.31 -1.23
N LEU A 44 2.72 -6.10 -1.18
CA LEU A 44 2.48 -5.26 -2.34
C LEU A 44 3.79 -4.88 -3.07
N CYS A 45 4.90 -4.71 -2.34
CA CYS A 45 6.20 -4.38 -2.91
C CYS A 45 6.93 -5.56 -3.59
N ILE A 46 6.55 -6.80 -3.31
CA ILE A 46 7.20 -7.97 -3.90
C ILE A 46 6.74 -8.11 -5.36
N LYS A 47 7.62 -7.69 -6.27
CA LYS A 47 7.45 -7.85 -7.71
C LYS A 47 8.38 -8.89 -8.31
N ASP A 48 7.97 -9.32 -9.49
CA ASP A 48 8.49 -10.46 -10.21
C ASP A 48 9.84 -10.24 -10.90
N THR A 49 10.20 -8.99 -11.20
CA THR A 49 11.38 -8.63 -12.01
C THR A 49 12.10 -7.40 -11.45
N LYS A 50 13.44 -7.41 -11.48
CA LYS A 50 14.29 -6.35 -10.88
C LYS A 50 14.07 -4.96 -11.49
N ILE A 51 13.93 -4.86 -12.81
CA ILE A 51 13.83 -3.56 -13.51
C ILE A 51 12.45 -2.93 -13.33
N HIS A 52 11.37 -3.70 -13.48
CA HIS A 52 10.03 -3.18 -13.22
C HIS A 52 9.80 -2.90 -11.73
N SER A 53 10.50 -3.60 -10.83
CA SER A 53 10.43 -3.31 -9.39
C SER A 53 10.96 -1.92 -9.03
N VAL A 54 11.99 -1.40 -9.72
CA VAL A 54 12.53 -0.07 -9.43
C VAL A 54 11.55 1.01 -9.85
N HIS A 55 11.01 0.92 -11.08
CA HIS A 55 9.98 1.85 -11.55
C HIS A 55 8.75 1.81 -10.63
N ALA A 56 8.34 0.62 -10.19
CA ALA A 56 7.24 0.44 -9.26
C ALA A 56 7.43 1.14 -7.92
N ILE A 57 8.65 1.07 -7.37
CA ILE A 57 8.97 1.71 -6.10
C ILE A 57 8.90 3.23 -6.24
N ILE A 58 9.44 3.79 -7.34
CA ILE A 58 9.38 5.23 -7.60
C ILE A 58 7.95 5.71 -7.78
N SER A 59 7.17 5.01 -8.62
CA SER A 59 5.75 5.33 -8.79
C SER A 59 5.00 5.25 -7.46
N ARG A 60 5.29 4.23 -6.64
CA ARG A 60 4.69 4.07 -5.32
C ARG A 60 5.02 5.23 -4.39
N PHE A 61 6.29 5.59 -4.33
CA PHE A 61 6.75 6.65 -3.46
C PHE A 61 6.07 7.98 -3.78
N ILE A 62 5.99 8.33 -5.06
CA ILE A 62 5.39 9.59 -5.50
C ILE A 62 3.86 9.55 -5.35
N SER A 63 3.20 8.45 -5.70
CA SER A 63 1.75 8.29 -5.45
C SER A 63 1.41 8.40 -3.97
N CYS A 64 2.21 7.80 -3.08
CA CYS A 64 2.03 7.95 -1.64
C CYS A 64 2.16 9.40 -1.21
N LEU A 65 3.16 10.13 -1.72
CA LEU A 65 3.38 11.53 -1.38
C LEU A 65 2.15 12.38 -1.75
N ILE A 66 1.60 12.15 -2.94
CA ILE A 66 0.39 12.82 -3.41
C ILE A 66 -0.80 12.46 -2.51
N ALA A 67 -0.99 11.18 -2.20
CA ALA A 67 -2.08 10.72 -1.35
C ALA A 67 -2.01 11.30 0.08
N ILE A 68 -0.81 11.40 0.66
CA ILE A 68 -0.60 12.09 1.94
C ILE A 68 -1.00 13.56 1.82
N GLY A 69 -0.61 14.25 0.74
CA GLY A 69 -1.00 15.63 0.50
C GLY A 69 -2.52 15.82 0.40
N PHE A 70 -3.20 14.94 -0.34
CA PHE A 70 -4.67 14.95 -0.43
C PHE A 70 -5.33 14.64 0.91
N GLY A 71 -4.86 13.61 1.63
CA GLY A 71 -5.39 13.24 2.94
C GLY A 71 -5.23 14.35 3.96
N TRP A 72 -4.03 14.92 4.08
CA TRP A 72 -3.74 16.01 5.00
C TRP A 72 -4.52 17.29 4.68
N ALA A 73 -4.75 17.61 3.40
CA ALA A 73 -5.54 18.79 3.04
C ALA A 73 -7.05 18.57 3.22
N ILE A 74 -7.60 17.42 2.81
CA ILE A 74 -9.05 17.22 2.67
C ILE A 74 -9.69 16.66 3.93
N PHE A 75 -9.04 15.74 4.67
CA PHE A 75 -9.63 15.14 5.88
C PHE A 75 -9.93 16.17 6.98
N PRO A 76 -9.06 17.15 7.28
CA PRO A 76 -9.37 18.19 8.26
C PRO A 76 -10.49 19.13 7.82
N LEU A 77 -10.67 19.35 6.50
CA LEU A 77 -11.68 20.27 5.96
C LEU A 77 -13.09 19.67 5.93
N LEU A 78 -13.22 18.39 5.56
CA LEU A 78 -14.51 17.72 5.32
C LEU A 78 -14.83 16.60 6.31
N GLY A 79 -13.88 16.24 7.18
CA GLY A 79 -14.03 15.18 8.18
C GLY A 79 -13.76 13.76 7.63
N GLN A 80 -13.69 12.80 8.54
CA GLN A 80 -13.47 11.38 8.26
C GLN A 80 -14.78 10.66 7.90
N HIS A 81 -15.36 11.02 6.76
CA HIS A 81 -16.53 10.33 6.21
C HIS A 81 -16.19 9.48 4.99
N ALA A 82 -16.88 8.35 4.82
CA ALA A 82 -16.66 7.44 3.70
C ALA A 82 -16.87 8.12 2.33
N TRP A 83 -17.77 9.10 2.23
CA TRP A 83 -17.99 9.85 1.00
C TRP A 83 -16.81 10.80 0.66
N VAL A 84 -16.13 11.33 1.68
CA VAL A 84 -14.92 12.16 1.51
C VAL A 84 -13.75 11.31 1.01
N LEU A 85 -13.56 10.12 1.58
CA LEU A 85 -12.58 9.15 1.07
C LEU A 85 -12.82 8.83 -0.41
N GLY A 86 -14.08 8.58 -0.79
CA GLY A 86 -14.47 8.36 -2.19
C GLY A 86 -14.14 9.55 -3.09
N LEU A 87 -14.37 10.77 -2.62
CA LEU A 87 -14.03 11.99 -3.34
C LEU A 87 -12.51 12.16 -3.51
N ILE A 88 -11.73 11.93 -2.45
CA ILE A 88 -10.26 11.95 -2.54
C ILE A 88 -9.78 10.97 -3.61
N VAL A 89 -10.26 9.72 -3.58
CA VAL A 89 -9.86 8.69 -4.54
C VAL A 89 -10.27 9.07 -5.97
N LEU A 90 -11.45 9.66 -6.14
CA LEU A 90 -11.95 10.12 -7.45
C LEU A 90 -11.02 11.15 -8.09
N PHE A 91 -10.45 12.09 -7.31
CA PHE A 91 -9.46 13.06 -7.81
C PHE A 91 -8.04 12.50 -7.86
N PHE A 92 -7.70 11.58 -6.96
CA PHE A 92 -6.36 10.99 -6.87
C PHE A 92 -6.02 10.07 -8.06
N ILE A 93 -6.97 9.26 -8.52
CA ILE A 93 -6.78 8.35 -9.66
C ILE A 93 -6.40 9.11 -10.96
N PRO A 94 -7.13 10.14 -11.42
CA PRO A 94 -6.77 10.86 -12.64
C PRO A 94 -5.42 11.56 -12.50
N VAL A 95 -5.10 12.14 -11.33
CA VAL A 95 -3.79 12.75 -11.08
C VAL A 95 -2.67 11.73 -11.21
N THR A 96 -2.82 10.54 -10.61
CA THR A 96 -1.81 9.47 -10.70
C THR A 96 -1.67 8.89 -12.11
N VAL A 97 -2.74 8.88 -12.89
CA VAL A 97 -2.69 8.49 -14.32
C VAL A 97 -1.95 9.54 -15.16
N MET A 98 -2.20 10.83 -14.94
CA MET A 98 -1.54 11.92 -15.69
C MET A 98 -0.01 11.91 -15.52
N ILE A 99 0.48 11.50 -14.34
CA ILE A 99 1.92 11.38 -14.05
C ILE A 99 2.50 9.99 -14.37
N ASN A 100 1.72 9.08 -14.97
CA ASN A 100 2.10 7.69 -15.27
C ASN A 100 2.51 6.84 -14.05
N MET A 101 1.92 7.06 -12.88
CA MET A 101 2.27 6.37 -11.61
C MET A 101 1.13 5.51 -11.09
N GLN A 102 0.61 4.65 -11.95
CA GLN A 102 -0.56 3.83 -11.63
C GLN A 102 -0.23 2.69 -10.64
N GLU A 103 1.01 2.19 -10.65
CA GLU A 103 1.42 1.08 -9.77
C GLU A 103 1.41 1.47 -8.28
N GLY A 104 1.39 2.78 -7.99
CA GLY A 104 1.33 3.34 -6.64
C GLY A 104 -0.07 3.53 -6.06
N VAL A 105 -1.12 3.34 -6.87
CA VAL A 105 -2.50 3.64 -6.45
C VAL A 105 -2.94 2.76 -5.27
N VAL A 106 -2.69 1.45 -5.34
CA VAL A 106 -3.12 0.50 -4.30
C VAL A 106 -2.49 0.81 -2.95
N THR A 107 -1.19 1.10 -2.90
CA THR A 107 -0.50 1.45 -1.65
C THR A 107 -0.95 2.80 -1.09
N SER A 108 -1.29 3.72 -1.98
CA SER A 108 -1.79 5.04 -1.60
C SER A 108 -3.17 4.95 -0.95
N ILE A 109 -4.04 4.05 -1.43
CA ILE A 109 -5.34 3.78 -0.80
C ILE A 109 -5.15 3.21 0.62
N VAL A 110 -4.19 2.29 0.80
CA VAL A 110 -3.88 1.77 2.14
C VAL A 110 -3.48 2.91 3.09
N ILE A 111 -2.69 3.87 2.64
CA ILE A 111 -2.31 5.04 3.45
C ILE A 111 -3.50 5.97 3.73
N LEU A 112 -4.35 6.23 2.74
CA LEU A 112 -5.57 7.03 2.97
C LEU A 112 -6.51 6.37 4.00
N LEU A 113 -6.57 5.03 4.01
CA LEU A 113 -7.31 4.29 5.03
C LEU A 113 -6.69 4.42 6.42
N HIS A 114 -5.37 4.59 6.53
CA HIS A 114 -4.75 4.93 7.82
C HIS A 114 -5.17 6.30 8.30
N PHE A 115 -5.14 7.29 7.41
CA PHE A 115 -5.61 8.64 7.73
C PHE A 115 -7.10 8.66 8.11
N PHE A 116 -7.90 7.82 7.46
CA PHE A 116 -9.32 7.68 7.75
C PHE A 116 -9.59 7.02 9.11
N ASN A 117 -8.80 6.00 9.48
CA ASN A 117 -8.94 5.26 10.74
C ASN A 117 -8.17 5.89 11.91
N ALA A 118 -7.28 6.84 11.68
CA ALA A 118 -6.56 7.52 12.75
C ALA A 118 -7.55 8.41 13.51
N ASP A 119 -7.96 8.00 14.72
CA ASP A 119 -9.04 8.63 15.50
C ASP A 119 -8.85 10.15 15.77
N VAL A 120 -7.64 10.71 15.58
CA VAL A 120 -7.41 12.16 15.66
C VAL A 120 -6.25 12.55 14.75
N ILE A 121 -6.50 13.42 13.76
CA ILE A 121 -5.44 14.19 13.09
C ILE A 121 -5.39 15.52 13.84
N ASP A 122 -4.67 15.57 14.97
CA ASP A 122 -4.29 16.84 15.61
C ASP A 122 -3.06 17.45 14.91
#